data_AF-A0A9Q9IKD2-F1
#
_entry.id   AF-A0A9Q9IKD2-F1
#
_cell.length_a   1.000
_cell.length_b   1.000
_cell.length_c   1.000
_cell.angle_alpha   90.00
_cell.angle_beta   90.00
_cell.angle_gamma   90.00
#
_symmetry.space_group_name_H-M   'P 1'
#
loop_
_entity.id
_entity.type
_entity.pdbx_description
1 polymer ?
#
loop_
_entity_poly.entity_id
_entity_poly.type
_entity_poly.pdbx_seq_one_letter_code
_entity_poly.pdbx_strand_id
1 'polypeptide(L)'
;MTDVDEEQDHLVRLLSPTVHVPSAAQAAGDELLRDILRTERPSPWRRRLLVAVPAVAGLAAAAVAVSALLPTSTPVGPAPAGAALAFTEDAGYLIVTIKDPAADPQRYRDELARHGLNIKIELVPANPQDVGKVVHEEVGDTGGGPTLEAIEDPGRCTANGACQVGFKVPLNFTSYAVVAFGRTPLPGEFVEGGSDQQNADADALVGKRVSEARRLLVAQGRTAEYRVGWDSLAATEAQVPGDWIVYDTAPVSNTVVVLWVSPDGKAPDKPRPSPSGQVVAPSVKAG
;
A
#
# COMPACT_ATOMS: atom_id res chain seq x y z
N MET A 1 38.81 33.65 -11.01
CA MET A 1 38.00 32.41 -10.97
C MET A 1 38.45 31.61 -9.75
N THR A 2 38.28 32.18 -8.55
CA THR A 2 38.74 31.62 -7.26
C THR A 2 37.95 32.16 -6.06
N ASP A 3 36.78 32.79 -6.27
CA ASP A 3 36.05 33.52 -5.20
C ASP A 3 34.80 32.76 -4.71
N VAL A 4 34.41 31.68 -5.40
CA VAL A 4 33.17 30.94 -5.11
C VAL A 4 33.39 29.79 -4.12
N ASP A 5 34.63 29.29 -4.00
CA ASP A 5 34.93 28.13 -3.15
C ASP A 5 35.03 28.48 -1.65
N GLU A 6 35.41 29.72 -1.29
CA GLU A 6 35.49 30.14 0.12
C GLU A 6 34.10 30.32 0.77
N GLU A 7 33.10 30.74 0.00
CA GLU A 7 31.74 30.96 0.53
C GLU A 7 31.02 29.63 0.83
N GLN A 8 31.30 28.58 0.06
CA GLN A 8 30.74 27.25 0.31
C GLN A 8 31.32 26.60 1.56
N ASP A 9 32.63 26.73 1.80
CA ASP A 9 33.27 26.17 3.00
C ASP A 9 32.80 26.85 4.29
N HIS A 10 32.42 28.13 4.22
CA HIS A 10 31.88 28.85 5.36
C HIS A 10 30.44 28.40 5.73
N LEU A 11 29.62 28.03 4.75
CA LEU A 11 28.25 27.54 4.99
C LEU A 11 28.23 26.11 5.55
N VAL A 12 29.17 25.24 5.14
CA VAL A 12 29.29 23.88 5.69
C VAL A 12 29.68 23.90 7.17
N ARG A 13 30.49 24.88 7.59
CA ARG A 13 30.90 25.04 8.99
C ARG A 13 29.76 25.48 9.93
N LEU A 14 28.75 26.18 9.42
CA LEU A 14 27.62 26.66 10.21
C LEU A 14 26.53 25.60 10.43
N LEU A 15 26.55 24.51 9.66
CA LEU A 15 25.55 23.43 9.71
C LEU A 15 26.04 22.17 10.42
N SER A 16 27.21 22.18 11.03
CA SER A 16 27.73 21.05 11.81
C SER A 16 27.29 21.17 13.27
N PRO A 17 26.27 20.41 13.75
CA PRO A 17 25.91 20.44 15.15
C PRO A 17 27.00 19.73 15.96
N THR A 18 27.64 20.46 16.87
CA THR A 18 28.52 19.88 17.90
C THR A 18 27.65 19.11 18.89
N VAL A 19 27.41 17.84 18.61
CA VAL A 19 26.77 16.92 19.55
C VAL A 19 27.76 16.63 20.68
N HIS A 20 27.62 17.34 21.79
CA HIS A 20 28.29 17.02 23.05
C HIS A 20 27.58 15.81 23.68
N VAL A 21 28.20 14.63 23.57
CA VAL A 21 27.74 13.44 24.27
C VAL A 21 28.29 13.48 25.70
N PRO A 22 27.45 13.51 26.75
CA PRO A 22 27.93 13.50 28.14
C PRO A 22 28.66 12.18 28.44
N SER A 23 29.85 12.27 29.05
CA SER A 23 30.74 11.11 29.29
C SER A 23 30.14 10.00 30.18
N ALA A 24 29.04 10.30 30.89
CA ALA A 24 28.30 9.31 31.67
C ALA A 24 27.65 8.22 30.80
N ALA A 25 27.30 8.53 29.54
CA ALA A 25 26.71 7.55 28.61
C ALA A 25 27.72 6.55 28.04
N GLN A 26 29.01 6.91 28.00
CA GLN A 26 30.08 6.00 27.54
C GLN A 26 30.45 4.97 28.62
N ALA A 27 30.36 5.34 29.91
CA ALA A 27 30.68 4.42 31.00
C ALA A 27 29.68 3.25 31.12
N ALA A 28 28.40 3.46 30.80
CA ALA A 28 27.37 2.42 30.87
C ALA A 28 27.43 1.43 29.68
N GLY A 29 27.88 1.89 28.50
CA GLY A 29 28.02 1.04 27.32
C GLY A 29 29.14 -0.01 27.45
N ASP A 30 30.23 0.36 28.09
CA ASP A 30 31.39 -0.52 28.33
C ASP A 30 31.14 -1.59 29.40
N GLU A 31 30.16 -1.40 30.27
CA GLU A 31 29.77 -2.39 31.29
C GLU A 31 28.88 -3.48 30.68
N LEU A 32 27.93 -3.09 29.81
CA LEU A 32 27.02 -3.99 29.10
C LEU A 32 27.77 -4.86 28.08
N LEU A 33 28.78 -4.30 27.39
CA LEU A 33 29.62 -5.06 26.47
C LEU A 33 30.49 -6.10 27.20
N ARG A 34 30.97 -5.79 28.42
CA ARG A 34 31.75 -6.75 29.22
C ARG A 34 30.90 -7.88 29.80
N ASP A 35 29.61 -7.65 30.03
CA ASP A 35 28.70 -8.68 30.53
C ASP A 35 28.31 -9.69 29.43
N ILE A 36 28.10 -9.20 28.20
CA ILE A 36 27.85 -10.05 27.04
C ILE A 36 29.08 -10.91 26.71
N LEU A 37 30.29 -10.35 26.77
CA LEU A 37 31.53 -11.09 26.48
C LEU A 37 31.95 -12.08 27.58
N ARG A 38 31.31 -12.09 28.75
CA ARG A 38 31.61 -13.05 29.83
C ARG A 38 30.77 -14.33 29.78
N THR A 39 29.80 -14.43 28.87
CA THR A 39 28.83 -15.53 28.86
C THR A 39 29.08 -16.52 27.73
N GLU A 40 30.28 -17.11 27.67
CA GLU A 40 30.47 -18.42 27.04
C GLU A 40 31.46 -19.24 27.89
N ARG A 41 30.92 -19.98 28.87
CA ARG A 41 31.63 -21.12 29.46
C ARG A 41 31.03 -22.40 28.88
N PRO A 42 31.76 -23.17 28.05
CA PRO A 42 31.30 -24.47 27.62
C PRO A 42 31.23 -25.42 28.83
N SER A 43 30.03 -25.90 29.13
CA SER A 43 29.79 -26.91 30.16
C SER A 43 30.44 -28.25 29.77
N PRO A 44 31.22 -28.89 30.67
CA PRO A 44 31.95 -30.14 30.38
C PRO A 44 31.08 -31.42 30.45
N TRP A 45 29.75 -31.32 30.50
CA TRP A 45 28.86 -32.47 30.79
C TRP A 45 28.45 -33.35 29.59
N ARG A 46 28.91 -33.07 28.37
CA ARG A 46 28.56 -33.84 27.16
C ARG A 46 29.58 -34.91 26.74
N ARG A 47 30.21 -35.63 27.68
CA ARG A 47 31.17 -36.72 27.36
C ARG A 47 30.93 -38.06 28.07
N ARG A 48 29.74 -38.33 28.64
CA ARG A 48 29.48 -39.60 29.35
C ARG A 48 28.19 -40.34 28.98
N LEU A 49 27.76 -40.28 27.73
CA LEU A 49 26.70 -41.18 27.23
C LEU A 49 27.17 -41.88 25.95
N LEU A 50 28.15 -42.76 26.13
CA LEU A 50 28.37 -43.91 25.29
C LEU A 50 28.38 -45.14 26.20
N VAL A 51 27.78 -46.22 25.71
CA VAL A 51 27.56 -47.55 26.32
C VAL A 51 26.19 -47.72 27.02
N ALA A 52 25.20 -48.22 26.27
CA ALA A 52 24.65 -49.58 26.45
C ALA A 52 23.32 -49.77 25.67
N VAL A 53 23.34 -50.73 24.73
CA VAL A 53 22.16 -51.33 24.06
C VAL A 53 21.71 -52.52 24.93
N PRO A 54 20.40 -52.82 25.06
CA PRO A 54 19.88 -53.97 24.32
C PRO A 54 18.45 -53.82 23.77
N ALA A 55 18.17 -54.71 22.81
CA ALA A 55 16.96 -54.86 22.02
C ALA A 55 15.66 -55.03 22.83
N VAL A 56 14.59 -54.38 22.34
CA VAL A 56 13.20 -54.82 22.53
C VAL A 56 12.51 -54.77 21.18
N ALA A 57 12.37 -55.94 20.55
CA ALA A 57 11.38 -56.18 19.51
C ALA A 57 10.03 -56.39 20.21
N GLY A 58 9.01 -55.60 19.85
CA GLY A 58 7.66 -55.80 20.37
C GLY A 58 6.71 -54.64 20.11
N LEU A 59 5.87 -54.81 19.08
CA LEU A 59 4.50 -54.27 18.95
C LEU A 59 4.28 -52.76 19.21
N ALA A 60 4.21 -51.98 18.13
CA ALA A 60 3.38 -50.78 18.07
C ALA A 60 2.73 -50.66 16.68
N ALA A 61 1.77 -51.55 16.42
CA ALA A 61 0.67 -51.24 15.51
C ALA A 61 -0.35 -50.39 16.29
N ALA A 62 -1.00 -49.46 15.60
CA ALA A 62 -2.05 -48.54 16.06
C ALA A 62 -1.59 -47.19 16.64
N ALA A 63 -1.30 -46.24 15.74
CA ALA A 63 -1.67 -44.84 15.88
C ALA A 63 -1.69 -44.15 14.49
N VAL A 64 -2.49 -44.67 13.55
CA VAL A 64 -2.87 -43.94 12.33
C VAL A 64 -4.38 -43.87 12.31
N ALA A 65 -4.93 -42.94 13.10
CA ALA A 65 -6.29 -42.47 12.96
C ALA A 65 -6.41 -41.16 13.74
N VAL A 66 -7.04 -40.15 13.13
CA VAL A 66 -7.36 -38.83 13.68
C VAL A 66 -6.27 -37.75 13.49
N SER A 67 -6.04 -37.38 12.23
CA SER A 67 -5.62 -35.99 11.89
C SER A 67 -6.36 -35.45 10.65
N ALA A 68 -7.42 -36.14 10.20
CA ALA A 68 -8.10 -35.89 8.93
C ALA A 68 -9.06 -34.68 8.91
N LEU A 69 -8.91 -33.71 9.80
CA LEU A 69 -9.81 -32.54 9.86
C LEU A 69 -9.09 -31.19 10.03
N LEU A 70 -7.77 -31.13 9.88
CA LEU A 70 -7.07 -29.85 9.80
C LEU A 70 -6.61 -29.63 8.36
N PRO A 71 -6.96 -28.50 7.72
CA PRO A 71 -6.41 -28.14 6.42
C PRO A 71 -4.90 -28.02 6.57
N THR A 72 -4.17 -28.96 5.98
CA THR A 72 -2.71 -28.93 5.92
C THR A 72 -2.31 -27.93 4.85
N SER A 73 -2.18 -26.66 5.23
CA SER A 73 -1.52 -25.66 4.40
C SER A 73 -0.07 -26.12 4.18
N THR A 74 0.25 -26.56 2.97
CA THR A 74 1.60 -27.02 2.64
C THR A 74 2.44 -25.82 2.20
N PRO A 75 3.58 -25.55 2.85
CA PRO A 75 4.50 -24.51 2.39
C PRO A 75 5.05 -24.91 1.01
N VAL A 76 4.86 -24.06 0.01
CA VAL A 76 5.44 -24.29 -1.33
C VAL A 76 6.91 -23.83 -1.29
N GLY A 77 7.77 -24.69 -0.75
CA GLY A 77 9.22 -24.52 -0.68
C GLY A 77 9.74 -23.63 0.46
N PRO A 78 11.04 -23.75 0.84
CA PRO A 78 11.66 -22.85 1.79
C PRO A 78 11.81 -21.45 1.17
N ALA A 79 11.13 -20.46 1.75
CA ALA A 79 11.38 -19.06 1.40
C ALA A 79 12.85 -18.71 1.73
N PRO A 80 13.64 -18.18 0.78
CA PRO A 80 15.00 -17.77 1.06
C PRO A 80 15.00 -16.69 2.15
N ALA A 81 16.03 -16.70 3.00
CA ALA A 81 16.19 -15.67 4.03
C ALA A 81 16.16 -14.28 3.37
N GLY A 82 15.17 -13.48 3.74
CA GLY A 82 14.95 -12.14 3.21
C GLY A 82 13.94 -12.02 2.07
N ALA A 83 13.18 -13.06 1.70
CA ALA A 83 12.11 -12.97 0.70
C ALA A 83 11.11 -11.85 1.00
N ALA A 84 10.69 -11.13 -0.04
CA ALA A 84 9.73 -10.02 0.10
C ALA A 84 8.29 -10.53 0.19
N LEU A 85 8.02 -11.70 -0.42
CA LEU A 85 6.74 -12.40 -0.41
C LEU A 85 6.89 -13.80 0.20
N ALA A 86 5.81 -14.31 0.76
CA ALA A 86 5.64 -15.72 1.09
C ALA A 86 4.42 -16.29 0.39
N PHE A 87 4.53 -17.56 0.00
CA PHE A 87 3.53 -18.26 -0.78
C PHE A 87 3.06 -19.50 -0.04
N THR A 88 1.75 -19.64 0.13
CA THR A 88 1.13 -20.84 0.69
C THR A 88 -0.09 -21.20 -0.13
N GLU A 89 -0.27 -22.48 -0.46
CA GLU A 89 -1.49 -22.94 -1.10
C GLU A 89 -2.53 -23.33 -0.04
N ASP A 90 -3.76 -22.88 -0.24
CA ASP A 90 -4.91 -23.27 0.57
C ASP A 90 -6.19 -23.22 -0.25
N ALA A 91 -7.03 -24.25 -0.13
CA ALA A 91 -8.38 -24.32 -0.70
C ALA A 91 -8.52 -23.89 -2.18
N GLY A 92 -7.53 -24.18 -3.04
CA GLY A 92 -7.57 -23.80 -4.47
C GLY A 92 -7.05 -22.40 -4.78
N TYR A 93 -6.45 -21.74 -3.80
CA TYR A 93 -5.81 -20.44 -3.92
C TYR A 93 -4.33 -20.52 -3.57
N LEU A 94 -3.53 -19.71 -4.25
CA LEU A 94 -2.21 -19.31 -3.83
C LEU A 94 -2.33 -18.05 -2.97
N ILE A 95 -2.11 -18.19 -1.67
CA ILE A 95 -2.04 -17.09 -0.73
C ILE A 95 -0.66 -16.45 -0.84
N VAL A 96 -0.62 -15.20 -1.28
CA VAL A 96 0.57 -14.36 -1.34
C VAL A 96 0.57 -13.44 -0.13
N THR A 97 1.56 -13.56 0.75
CA THR A 97 1.73 -12.68 1.92
C THR A 97 2.92 -11.76 1.74
N ILE A 98 2.73 -10.46 1.92
CA ILE A 98 3.82 -9.49 1.92
C ILE A 98 4.59 -9.61 3.26
N LYS A 99 5.89 -9.87 3.18
CA LYS A 99 6.80 -10.00 4.33
C LYS A 99 7.62 -8.75 4.55
N ASP A 100 7.99 -8.08 3.47
CA ASP A 100 8.72 -6.82 3.49
C ASP A 100 7.99 -5.82 2.60
N PRO A 101 7.17 -4.91 3.16
CA PRO A 101 6.48 -3.87 2.40
C PRO A 101 7.40 -2.72 1.95
N ALA A 102 8.69 -2.74 2.29
CA ALA A 102 9.67 -1.75 1.86
C ALA A 102 10.63 -2.32 0.79
N ALA A 103 10.37 -3.53 0.29
CA ALA A 103 11.19 -4.14 -0.74
C ALA A 103 11.06 -3.41 -2.09
N ASP A 104 12.11 -3.53 -2.91
CA ASP A 104 12.11 -2.98 -4.27
C ASP A 104 10.94 -3.57 -5.11
N PRO A 105 10.15 -2.76 -5.84
CA PRO A 105 9.03 -3.28 -6.64
C PRO A 105 9.41 -4.33 -7.70
N GLN A 106 10.64 -4.30 -8.23
CA GLN A 106 11.14 -5.37 -9.12
C GLN A 106 11.25 -6.70 -8.39
N ARG A 107 11.55 -6.67 -7.10
CA ARG A 107 11.64 -7.89 -6.31
C ARG A 107 10.31 -8.61 -6.18
N TYR A 108 9.21 -7.88 -5.92
CA TYR A 108 7.87 -8.47 -5.99
C TYR A 108 7.59 -9.02 -7.38
N ARG A 109 7.94 -8.23 -8.41
CA ARG A 109 8.01 -8.58 -9.84
C ARG A 109 8.47 -10.03 -10.03
N ASP A 110 9.74 -10.22 -9.66
CA ASP A 110 10.49 -11.45 -9.90
C ASP A 110 9.97 -12.61 -9.05
N GLU A 111 9.60 -12.36 -7.79
CA GLU A 111 9.06 -13.39 -6.91
C GLU A 111 7.70 -13.91 -7.42
N LEU A 112 6.78 -13.02 -7.85
CA LEU A 112 5.50 -13.41 -8.44
C LEU A 112 5.67 -14.15 -9.78
N ALA A 113 6.57 -13.67 -10.64
CA ALA A 113 6.84 -14.29 -11.93
C ALA A 113 7.37 -15.73 -11.81
N ARG A 114 8.16 -16.04 -10.76
CA ARG A 114 8.60 -17.43 -10.47
C ARG A 114 7.44 -18.37 -10.16
N HIS A 115 6.30 -17.83 -9.72
CA HIS A 115 5.05 -18.57 -9.49
C HIS A 115 4.09 -18.48 -10.69
N GLY A 116 4.55 -18.00 -11.85
CA GLY A 116 3.74 -17.89 -13.06
C GLY A 116 2.68 -16.79 -13.01
N LEU A 117 2.76 -15.89 -12.02
CA LEU A 117 1.79 -14.82 -11.84
C LEU A 117 2.23 -13.56 -12.60
N ASN A 118 1.30 -13.00 -13.38
CA ASN A 118 1.46 -11.70 -14.01
C ASN A 118 0.77 -10.62 -13.17
N ILE A 119 1.28 -10.41 -11.95
CA ILE A 119 0.73 -9.44 -11.00
C ILE A 119 1.79 -8.38 -10.71
N LYS A 120 1.40 -7.12 -10.80
CA LYS A 120 2.23 -5.97 -10.42
C LYS A 120 1.78 -5.49 -9.03
N ILE A 121 2.71 -5.48 -8.07
CA ILE A 121 2.48 -4.87 -6.77
C ILE A 121 3.02 -3.43 -6.80
N GLU A 122 2.20 -2.49 -6.38
CA GLU A 122 2.58 -1.09 -6.18
C GLU A 122 2.47 -0.70 -4.71
N LEU A 123 3.30 0.24 -4.29
CA LEU A 123 3.30 0.77 -2.93
C LEU A 123 3.05 2.28 -3.00
N VAL A 124 1.83 2.69 -2.68
CA VAL A 124 1.40 4.09 -2.79
C VAL A 124 1.32 4.73 -1.40
N PRO A 125 1.69 6.01 -1.26
CA PRO A 125 1.51 6.72 0.00
C PRO A 125 0.04 6.69 0.43
N ALA A 126 -0.22 6.27 1.66
CA ALA A 126 -1.58 6.08 2.17
C ALA A 126 -1.78 6.75 3.54
N ASN A 127 -3.04 6.96 3.91
CA ASN A 127 -3.37 7.48 5.22
C ASN A 127 -3.00 6.45 6.31
N PRO A 128 -2.77 6.86 7.58
CA PRO A 128 -2.35 5.94 8.64
C PRO A 128 -3.24 4.71 8.82
N GLN A 129 -4.56 4.85 8.61
CA GLN A 129 -5.51 3.73 8.69
C GLN A 129 -5.48 2.77 7.50
N ASP A 130 -4.81 3.15 6.41
CA ASP A 130 -4.73 2.40 5.14
C ASP A 130 -3.32 1.86 4.88
N VAL A 131 -2.35 2.18 5.75
CA VAL A 131 -1.01 1.58 5.68
C VAL A 131 -1.10 0.07 5.87
N GLY A 132 -0.50 -0.64 4.92
CA GLY A 132 -0.57 -2.09 4.80
C GLY A 132 -1.80 -2.58 4.04
N LYS A 133 -2.86 -1.81 3.81
CA LYS A 133 -4.07 -2.33 3.15
C LYS A 133 -3.96 -2.27 1.63
N VAL A 134 -4.78 -3.07 0.93
CA VAL A 134 -5.02 -2.87 -0.50
C VAL A 134 -5.84 -1.60 -0.68
N VAL A 135 -5.29 -0.61 -1.37
CA VAL A 135 -5.95 0.70 -1.62
C VAL A 135 -6.40 0.84 -3.07
N HIS A 136 -5.88 0.01 -3.97
CA HIS A 136 -6.32 -0.04 -5.36
C HIS A 136 -6.12 -1.45 -5.93
N GLU A 137 -7.06 -1.90 -6.74
CA GLU A 137 -6.96 -3.13 -7.52
C GLU A 137 -7.46 -2.86 -8.94
N GLU A 138 -6.61 -3.17 -9.92
CA GLU A 138 -6.95 -3.17 -11.34
C GLU A 138 -6.72 -4.57 -11.89
N VAL A 139 -7.72 -5.18 -12.52
CA VAL A 139 -7.60 -6.47 -13.20
C VAL A 139 -7.85 -6.27 -14.68
N GLY A 140 -6.86 -6.62 -15.51
CA GLY A 140 -6.92 -6.41 -16.96
C GLY A 140 -8.01 -7.25 -17.64
N ASP A 141 -8.67 -6.66 -18.64
CA ASP A 141 -9.86 -7.18 -19.33
C ASP A 141 -9.79 -8.65 -19.77
N THR A 142 -10.74 -9.45 -19.28
CA THR A 142 -11.67 -10.26 -20.09
C THR A 142 -12.77 -10.79 -19.18
N GLY A 143 -13.89 -10.05 -19.09
CA GLY A 143 -15.22 -10.55 -18.71
C GLY A 143 -15.30 -11.60 -17.59
N GLY A 144 -15.16 -11.16 -16.32
CA GLY A 144 -15.49 -12.01 -15.17
C GLY A 144 -14.41 -13.04 -14.81
N GLY A 145 -13.14 -12.73 -15.06
CA GLY A 145 -12.02 -13.50 -14.53
C GLY A 145 -12.02 -13.56 -12.99
N PRO A 146 -11.31 -14.54 -12.40
CA PRO A 146 -11.29 -14.73 -10.95
C PRO A 146 -10.73 -13.49 -10.24
N THR A 147 -11.47 -12.93 -9.28
CA THR A 147 -11.06 -11.76 -8.48
C THR A 147 -9.95 -12.13 -7.51
N LEU A 148 -9.01 -11.21 -7.26
CA LEU A 148 -8.08 -11.37 -6.14
C LEU A 148 -8.84 -11.07 -4.85
N GLU A 149 -8.63 -11.86 -3.79
CA GLU A 149 -9.20 -11.56 -2.48
C GLU A 149 -8.12 -10.97 -1.59
N ALA A 150 -8.25 -9.71 -1.17
CA ALA A 150 -7.37 -9.12 -0.17
C ALA A 150 -7.49 -9.89 1.16
N ILE A 151 -6.35 -10.16 1.79
CA ILE A 151 -6.26 -10.72 3.14
C ILE A 151 -5.76 -9.64 4.07
N GLU A 152 -6.59 -9.25 5.02
CA GLU A 152 -6.18 -8.44 6.16
C GLU A 152 -6.04 -9.32 7.41
N ASP A 153 -4.87 -9.30 8.04
CA ASP A 153 -4.66 -9.89 9.37
C ASP A 153 -4.39 -8.77 10.40
N PRO A 154 -5.44 -8.19 11.02
CA PRO A 154 -5.29 -7.14 12.02
C PRO A 154 -4.61 -7.62 13.30
N GLY A 155 -4.49 -8.94 13.52
CA GLY A 155 -3.81 -9.51 14.68
C GLY A 155 -2.28 -9.53 14.55
N ARG A 156 -1.75 -9.25 13.36
CA ARG A 156 -0.32 -9.31 13.04
C ARG A 156 0.25 -7.98 12.57
N CYS A 157 -0.30 -6.88 13.07
CA CYS A 157 0.24 -5.56 12.77
C CYS A 157 1.57 -5.34 13.48
N THR A 158 2.53 -4.85 12.71
CA THR A 158 3.82 -4.38 13.23
C THR A 158 3.61 -3.07 14.01
N ALA A 159 4.59 -2.69 14.84
CA ALA A 159 4.55 -1.44 15.61
C ALA A 159 4.39 -0.17 14.74
N ASN A 160 4.67 -0.28 13.43
CA ASN A 160 4.53 0.81 12.46
C ASN A 160 3.15 0.85 11.80
N GLY A 161 2.17 0.07 12.29
CA GLY A 161 0.80 0.03 11.78
C GLY A 161 0.62 -0.86 10.54
N ALA A 162 1.70 -1.35 9.92
CA ALA A 162 1.60 -2.28 8.80
C ALA A 162 1.13 -3.65 9.30
N CYS A 163 -0.13 -3.98 9.00
CA CYS A 163 -0.70 -5.30 9.20
C CYS A 163 -0.12 -6.30 8.20
N GLN A 164 -0.02 -7.58 8.60
CA GLN A 164 0.39 -8.61 7.67
C GLN A 164 -0.71 -8.71 6.60
N VAL A 165 -0.35 -8.29 5.40
CA VAL A 165 -1.26 -8.16 4.29
C VAL A 165 -0.83 -9.02 3.13
N GLY A 166 -1.84 -9.47 2.40
CA GLY A 166 -1.66 -10.40 1.32
C GLY A 166 -2.88 -10.42 0.44
N PHE A 167 -2.87 -11.35 -0.50
CA PHE A 167 -3.99 -11.58 -1.39
C PHE A 167 -4.05 -13.06 -1.77
N LYS A 168 -5.26 -13.54 -2.01
CA LYS A 168 -5.50 -14.86 -2.58
C LYS A 168 -5.55 -14.72 -4.09
N VAL A 169 -4.78 -15.56 -4.75
CA VAL A 169 -4.79 -15.71 -6.20
C VAL A 169 -5.37 -17.08 -6.52
N PRO A 170 -6.48 -17.19 -7.26
CA PRO A 170 -6.98 -18.49 -7.73
C PRO A 170 -5.90 -19.22 -8.52
N LEU A 171 -5.73 -20.54 -8.31
CA LEU A 171 -4.65 -21.30 -8.98
C LEU A 171 -4.77 -21.33 -10.53
N ASN A 172 -5.94 -20.99 -11.06
CA ASN A 172 -6.21 -20.84 -12.49
C ASN A 172 -6.12 -19.38 -12.98
N PHE A 173 -5.61 -18.46 -12.16
CA PHE A 173 -5.42 -17.06 -12.53
C PHE A 173 -4.37 -16.93 -13.64
N THR A 174 -4.79 -16.44 -14.80
CA THR A 174 -3.93 -16.27 -15.99
C THR A 174 -3.95 -14.83 -16.52
N SER A 175 -4.71 -13.96 -15.87
CA SER A 175 -4.87 -12.56 -16.25
C SER A 175 -3.73 -11.69 -15.72
N TYR A 176 -3.76 -10.42 -16.11
CA TYR A 176 -2.92 -9.38 -15.50
C TYR A 176 -3.67 -8.71 -14.35
N ALA A 177 -2.96 -8.40 -13.27
CA ALA A 177 -3.50 -7.52 -12.22
C ALA A 177 -2.44 -6.53 -11.72
N VAL A 178 -2.91 -5.36 -11.28
CA VAL A 178 -2.18 -4.39 -10.47
C VAL A 178 -2.85 -4.34 -9.11
N VAL A 179 -2.06 -4.54 -8.06
CA VAL A 179 -2.53 -4.41 -6.68
C VAL A 179 -1.67 -3.35 -6.01
N ALA A 180 -2.28 -2.23 -5.61
CA ALA A 180 -1.60 -1.19 -4.85
C ALA A 180 -1.87 -1.37 -3.36
N PHE A 181 -0.79 -1.42 -2.58
CA PHE A 181 -0.84 -1.40 -1.13
C PHE A 181 -0.49 -0.01 -0.61
N GLY A 182 -1.20 0.41 0.43
CA GLY A 182 -0.86 1.61 1.16
C GLY A 182 0.44 1.43 1.93
N ARG A 183 1.35 2.40 1.82
CA ARG A 183 2.55 2.50 2.66
C ARG A 183 2.57 3.82 3.40
N THR A 184 3.38 3.88 4.45
CA THR A 184 3.66 5.15 5.13
C THR A 184 4.21 6.17 4.12
N PRO A 185 3.63 7.37 4.03
CA PRO A 185 4.13 8.44 3.16
C PRO A 185 5.53 8.87 3.61
N LEU A 186 6.42 9.10 2.65
CA LEU A 186 7.70 9.77 2.87
C LEU A 186 7.48 11.29 3.03
N PRO A 187 8.42 12.02 3.65
CA PRO A 187 8.32 13.47 3.74
C PRO A 187 8.17 14.10 2.35
N GLY A 188 7.11 14.89 2.16
CA GLY A 188 6.81 15.58 0.90
C GLY A 188 5.99 14.78 -0.11
N GLU A 189 5.63 13.53 0.18
CA GLU A 189 4.71 12.76 -0.65
C GLU A 189 3.24 13.13 -0.39
N PHE A 190 2.44 13.07 -1.44
CA PHE A 190 0.99 13.24 -1.37
C PHE A 190 0.34 11.88 -1.13
N VAL A 191 -0.58 11.83 -0.18
CA VAL A 191 -1.46 10.69 0.05
C VAL A 191 -2.73 10.91 -0.76
N GLU A 192 -3.07 9.96 -1.62
CA GLU A 192 -4.34 9.97 -2.33
C GLU A 192 -5.47 9.52 -1.38
N GLY A 193 -6.61 10.22 -1.46
CA GLY A 193 -7.77 9.95 -0.62
C GLY A 193 -7.71 10.66 0.74
N GLY A 194 -8.88 10.94 1.29
CA GLY A 194 -9.03 11.54 2.61
C GLY A 194 -9.25 10.49 3.70
N SER A 195 -9.07 10.89 4.95
CA SER A 195 -9.56 10.13 6.10
C SER A 195 -11.09 9.96 6.04
N ASP A 196 -11.65 9.02 6.81
CA ASP A 196 -13.10 8.82 6.91
C ASP A 196 -13.86 10.13 7.18
N GLN A 197 -13.31 10.97 8.07
CA GLN A 197 -13.89 12.28 8.35
C GLN A 197 -13.79 13.22 7.14
N GLN A 198 -12.67 13.22 6.41
CA GLN A 198 -12.51 14.06 5.22
C GLN A 198 -13.41 13.62 4.07
N ASN A 199 -13.65 12.31 3.94
CA ASN A 199 -14.60 11.76 2.99
C ASN A 199 -16.02 12.18 3.38
N ALA A 200 -16.43 12.01 4.64
CA ALA A 200 -17.73 12.45 5.11
C ALA A 200 -17.95 13.97 4.96
N ASP A 201 -16.92 14.77 5.23
CA ASP A 201 -16.96 16.23 5.05
C ASP A 201 -17.08 16.61 3.57
N ALA A 202 -16.43 15.86 2.67
CA ALA A 202 -16.54 16.06 1.22
C ALA A 202 -17.94 15.65 0.71
N ASP A 203 -18.43 14.48 1.11
CA ASP A 203 -19.76 13.97 0.76
C ASP A 203 -20.88 14.92 1.17
N ALA A 204 -20.72 15.61 2.30
CA ALA A 204 -21.65 16.62 2.77
C ALA A 204 -21.76 17.83 1.81
N LEU A 205 -20.84 17.99 0.85
CA LEU A 205 -20.90 19.02 -0.18
C LEU A 205 -21.77 18.63 -1.39
N VAL A 206 -22.07 17.34 -1.57
CA VAL A 206 -22.90 16.85 -2.67
C VAL A 206 -24.32 17.43 -2.56
N GLY A 207 -24.86 17.87 -3.70
CA GLY A 207 -26.15 18.56 -3.80
C GLY A 207 -26.12 20.04 -3.46
N LYS A 208 -25.00 20.58 -2.93
CA LYS A 208 -24.86 22.02 -2.67
C LYS A 208 -24.54 22.79 -3.94
N ARG A 209 -24.87 24.08 -3.92
CA ARG A 209 -24.36 25.02 -4.92
C ARG A 209 -22.85 25.17 -4.80
N VAL A 210 -22.15 25.30 -5.91
CA VAL A 210 -20.69 25.50 -5.93
C VAL A 210 -20.26 26.69 -5.06
N SER A 211 -21.02 27.79 -5.10
CA SER A 211 -20.76 28.96 -4.25
C SER A 211 -20.86 28.66 -2.75
N GLU A 212 -21.78 27.79 -2.34
CA GLU A 212 -21.89 27.34 -0.95
C GLU A 212 -20.75 26.41 -0.57
N ALA A 213 -20.45 25.42 -1.42
CA ALA A 213 -19.35 24.48 -1.21
C ALA A 213 -18.00 25.19 -1.06
N ARG A 214 -17.71 26.19 -1.91
CA ARG A 214 -16.49 27.03 -1.81
C ARG A 214 -16.38 27.70 -0.43
N ARG A 215 -17.46 28.30 0.07
CA ARG A 215 -17.44 28.95 1.40
C ARG A 215 -17.16 27.96 2.52
N LEU A 216 -17.77 26.77 2.46
CA LEU A 216 -17.55 25.72 3.45
C LEU A 216 -16.10 25.22 3.44
N LEU A 217 -15.53 24.97 2.25
CA LEU A 217 -14.13 24.58 2.11
C LEU A 217 -13.18 25.66 2.63
N VAL A 218 -13.40 26.92 2.28
CA VAL A 218 -12.58 28.04 2.80
C VAL A 218 -12.65 28.14 4.33
N ALA A 219 -13.83 27.95 4.92
CA ALA A 219 -13.99 27.94 6.38
C ALA A 219 -13.21 26.80 7.05
N GLN A 220 -12.93 25.72 6.33
CA GLN A 220 -12.12 24.58 6.77
C GLN A 220 -10.62 24.73 6.41
N GLY A 221 -10.20 25.84 5.79
CA GLY A 221 -8.83 25.99 5.29
C GLY A 221 -8.50 25.10 4.09
N ARG A 222 -9.51 24.71 3.32
CA ARG A 222 -9.42 23.83 2.14
C ARG A 222 -9.76 24.59 0.86
N THR A 223 -9.37 24.02 -0.27
CA THR A 223 -9.58 24.55 -1.62
C THR A 223 -10.28 23.51 -2.50
N ALA A 224 -10.88 23.98 -3.60
CA ALA A 224 -11.57 23.14 -4.56
C ALA A 224 -10.82 23.07 -5.90
N GLU A 225 -10.67 21.86 -6.42
CA GLU A 225 -10.41 21.63 -7.85
C GLU A 225 -11.72 21.22 -8.53
N TYR A 226 -11.95 21.64 -9.78
CA TYR A 226 -13.20 21.37 -10.46
C TYR A 226 -13.05 20.39 -11.62
N ARG A 227 -14.04 19.50 -11.74
CA ARG A 227 -14.18 18.56 -12.84
C ARG A 227 -15.55 18.71 -13.50
N VAL A 228 -15.57 18.77 -14.83
CA VAL A 228 -16.79 18.98 -15.61
C VAL A 228 -16.88 18.02 -16.78
N GLY A 229 -18.11 17.66 -17.15
CA GLY A 229 -18.37 16.79 -18.30
C GLY A 229 -18.00 15.31 -18.06
N TRP A 230 -18.36 14.46 -19.02
CA TRP A 230 -18.22 13.01 -18.92
C TRP A 230 -16.75 12.55 -18.86
N ASP A 231 -15.84 13.32 -19.45
CA ASP A 231 -14.40 13.10 -19.42
C ASP A 231 -13.73 13.58 -18.12
N SER A 232 -14.49 14.13 -17.16
CA SER A 232 -13.93 14.69 -15.91
C SER A 232 -12.83 15.74 -16.19
N LEU A 233 -13.10 16.64 -17.14
CA LEU A 233 -12.12 17.63 -17.56
C LEU A 233 -11.87 18.64 -16.44
N ALA A 234 -10.61 18.97 -16.21
CA ALA A 234 -10.24 20.03 -15.28
C ALA A 234 -10.86 21.37 -15.72
N ALA A 235 -11.45 22.09 -14.77
CA ALA A 235 -11.99 23.42 -14.99
C ALA A 235 -11.44 24.42 -13.97
N THR A 236 -11.24 25.66 -14.42
CA THR A 236 -10.89 26.77 -13.53
C THR A 236 -12.11 27.29 -12.79
N GLU A 237 -11.89 28.01 -11.69
CA GLU A 237 -12.98 28.59 -10.90
C GLU A 237 -13.91 29.50 -11.74
N ALA A 238 -13.33 30.26 -12.68
CA ALA A 238 -14.06 31.17 -13.57
C ALA A 238 -14.96 30.44 -14.58
N GLN A 239 -14.63 29.20 -14.92
CA GLN A 239 -15.41 28.35 -15.83
C GLN A 239 -16.56 27.62 -15.12
N VAL A 240 -16.60 27.67 -13.78
CA VAL A 240 -17.62 26.99 -12.97
C VAL A 240 -18.49 28.04 -12.28
N PRO A 241 -19.68 28.32 -12.82
CA PRO A 241 -20.65 29.20 -12.19
C PRO A 241 -20.98 28.77 -10.76
N GLY A 242 -21.11 29.75 -9.87
CA GLY A 242 -21.40 29.49 -8.45
C GLY A 242 -22.79 28.90 -8.20
N ASP A 243 -23.68 28.91 -9.19
CA ASP A 243 -25.03 28.38 -9.14
C ASP A 243 -25.15 26.93 -9.64
N TRP A 244 -24.11 26.37 -10.25
CA TRP A 244 -24.00 24.94 -10.54
C TRP A 244 -24.02 24.12 -9.25
N ILE A 245 -24.29 22.83 -9.38
CA ILE A 245 -24.48 21.91 -8.27
C ILE A 245 -23.36 20.87 -8.27
N VAL A 246 -22.82 20.59 -7.08
CA VAL A 246 -21.86 19.52 -6.84
C VAL A 246 -22.60 18.20 -6.90
N TYR A 247 -22.19 17.28 -7.77
CA TYR A 247 -22.82 15.97 -7.90
C TYR A 247 -21.95 14.82 -7.37
N ASP A 248 -20.65 15.05 -7.21
CA ASP A 248 -19.71 14.10 -6.63
C ASP A 248 -18.49 14.84 -6.05
N THR A 249 -17.79 14.21 -5.11
CA THR A 249 -16.63 14.79 -4.44
C THR A 249 -15.59 13.76 -4.09
N ALA A 250 -14.31 14.17 -4.07
CA ALA A 250 -13.23 13.34 -3.54
C ALA A 250 -12.19 14.23 -2.86
N PRO A 251 -11.83 13.98 -1.60
CA PRO A 251 -10.64 14.59 -1.01
C PRO A 251 -9.39 14.00 -1.69
N VAL A 252 -8.60 14.86 -2.31
CA VAL A 252 -7.31 14.46 -2.92
C VAL A 252 -6.13 14.77 -2.01
N SER A 253 -6.33 15.63 -1.01
CA SER A 253 -5.38 15.84 0.09
C SER A 253 -6.10 16.43 1.32
N ASN A 254 -5.34 16.70 2.37
CA ASN A 254 -5.83 17.39 3.56
C ASN A 254 -6.40 18.79 3.25
N THR A 255 -5.93 19.44 2.19
CA THR A 255 -6.29 20.84 1.87
C THR A 255 -6.99 21.01 0.52
N VAL A 256 -7.18 19.94 -0.25
CA VAL A 256 -7.79 20.01 -1.59
C VAL A 256 -8.90 18.96 -1.73
N VAL A 257 -10.05 19.41 -2.23
CA VAL A 257 -11.19 18.56 -2.60
C VAL A 257 -11.48 18.74 -4.07
N VAL A 258 -11.59 17.64 -4.80
CA VAL A 258 -12.12 17.65 -6.15
C VAL A 258 -13.64 17.70 -6.08
N LEU A 259 -14.23 18.69 -6.74
CA LEU A 259 -15.66 18.86 -6.91
C LEU A 259 -16.03 18.55 -8.36
N TRP A 260 -16.83 17.51 -8.54
CA TRP A 260 -17.51 17.27 -9.80
C TRP A 260 -18.81 18.04 -9.83
N VAL A 261 -18.99 18.86 -10.87
CA VAL A 261 -20.03 19.88 -10.90
C VAL A 261 -20.75 19.89 -12.24
N SER A 262 -22.07 20.10 -12.20
CA SER A 262 -22.90 20.24 -13.39
C SER A 262 -24.04 21.23 -13.15
N PRO A 263 -24.63 21.79 -14.22
CA PRO A 263 -25.76 22.72 -14.08
C PRO A 263 -26.97 22.13 -13.36
N ASP A 264 -27.22 20.83 -13.52
CA ASP A 264 -28.40 20.12 -12.99
C ASP A 264 -28.09 19.21 -11.80
N GLY A 265 -26.83 19.16 -11.35
CA GLY A 265 -26.39 18.32 -10.23
C GLY A 265 -26.40 16.82 -10.53
N LYS A 266 -26.41 16.44 -11.80
CA LYS A 266 -26.30 15.04 -12.22
C LYS A 266 -24.95 14.75 -12.83
N ALA A 267 -24.49 13.52 -12.66
CA ALA A 267 -23.35 13.00 -13.40
C ALA A 267 -23.70 13.00 -14.91
N PRO A 268 -22.82 13.54 -15.77
CA PRO A 268 -23.05 13.56 -17.20
C PRO A 268 -23.06 12.14 -17.76
N ASP A 269 -24.08 11.82 -18.57
CA ASP A 269 -24.14 10.54 -19.27
C ASP A 269 -22.94 10.40 -20.22
N LYS A 270 -22.31 9.22 -20.24
CA LYS A 270 -21.33 8.89 -21.27
C LYS A 270 -22.02 9.01 -22.64
N PRO A 271 -21.46 9.77 -23.60
CA PRO A 271 -22.02 9.84 -24.94
C PRO A 271 -22.14 8.42 -25.49
N ARG A 272 -23.34 8.03 -25.89
CA ARG A 272 -23.51 6.76 -26.60
C ARG A 272 -22.66 6.84 -27.86
N PRO A 273 -21.82 5.83 -28.15
CA PRO A 273 -21.07 5.82 -29.40
C PRO A 273 -22.09 5.94 -30.53
N SER A 274 -21.92 6.97 -31.37
CA SER A 274 -22.79 7.16 -32.51
C SER A 274 -22.70 5.91 -33.37
N PRO A 275 -23.83 5.26 -33.74
CA PRO A 275 -23.81 4.12 -34.66
C PRO A 275 -23.28 4.50 -36.05
N SER A 276 -23.11 5.80 -36.32
CA SER A 276 -22.48 6.33 -37.51
C SER A 276 -21.07 6.79 -37.14
N GLY A 277 -20.03 6.01 -37.45
CA GLY A 277 -18.63 6.44 -37.39
C GLY A 277 -18.29 7.56 -38.39
N GLN A 278 -19.17 8.56 -38.56
CA GLN A 278 -18.93 9.72 -39.40
C GLN A 278 -18.69 10.94 -38.52
N VAL A 279 -17.43 11.38 -38.52
CA VAL A 279 -17.03 12.75 -38.17
C VAL A 279 -17.71 13.67 -39.17
N VAL A 280 -18.82 14.31 -38.78
CA VAL A 280 -19.39 15.41 -39.56
C VAL A 280 -18.62 16.66 -39.21
N ALA A 281 -17.76 17.13 -40.13
CA ALA A 281 -17.09 18.41 -40.01
C ALA A 281 -18.13 19.54 -39.91
N PRO A 282 -17.92 20.56 -39.06
CA PRO A 282 -18.86 21.66 -38.94
C PRO A 282 -18.94 22.45 -40.25
N SER A 283 -20.13 22.50 -40.85
CA SER A 283 -20.43 23.43 -41.93
C SER A 283 -20.39 24.85 -41.38
N VAL A 284 -19.36 25.60 -41.77
CA VAL A 284 -19.32 27.05 -41.65
C VAL A 284 -20.39 27.62 -42.58
N LYS A 285 -21.51 28.09 -42.02
CA LYS A 285 -22.37 29.03 -42.73
C LYS A 285 -21.76 30.42 -42.62
N ALA A 286 -21.22 30.91 -43.73
CA ALA A 286 -20.99 32.33 -43.91
C ALA A 286 -22.35 33.02 -44.08
N GLY A 287 -22.61 34.00 -43.24
CA GLY A 287 -23.74 34.93 -43.31
C GLY A 287 -23.37 36.20 -42.58
#